data_AF-A0A7V5N4L7-F1
#
_entry.id   AF-A0A7V5N4L7-F1
#
_cell.length_a   1.000
_cell.length_b   1.000
_cell.length_c   1.000
_cell.angle_alpha   90.00
_cell.angle_beta   90.00
_cell.angle_gamma   90.00
#
_symmetry.space_group_name_H-M   'P 1'
#
loop_
_entity.id
_entity.type
_entity.pdbx_description
1 polymer ?
#
loop_
_entity_poly.entity_id
_entity_poly.type
_entity_poly.pdbx_seq_one_letter_code
_entity_poly.pdbx_strand_id
1 'polypeptide(L)'
;MTLRYDYHGCGDSDGRLSPTGAYHELHADINGFIQTGLFAGDTLKAIEFLKTKTKCRDIVLCGLCGGSNSALYTGVKSKDVLSIIMINFPVALDSSVAREQNKDKMSLWWTKFLIEVYSKKIFSAKAWWRFITLKSDYKSISRVFRSKIIGTNNGPKVKSVDGGDSNSKGFNFNDDIISRLTTYFESGRNTCFLFAENDPITTDFETFFEPDLGKDTLDNYKDQWDKAVFKDCNHSYTNPEWREQLYTKILKCLKKEMTRREKTNV
;
A
#
# COMPACT_ATOMS: atom_id res chain seq x y z
N MET A 1 6.90 4.73 24.55
CA MET A 1 7.65 3.49 24.24
C MET A 1 7.39 3.13 22.80
N THR A 2 8.39 2.57 22.10
CA THR A 2 8.26 2.16 20.70
C THR A 2 8.77 0.73 20.54
N LEU A 3 8.00 -0.12 19.87
CA LEU A 3 8.42 -1.46 19.46
C LEU A 3 8.59 -1.48 17.95
N ARG A 4 9.77 -1.89 17.49
CA ARG A 4 10.01 -2.32 16.12
C ARG A 4 10.15 -3.83 16.16
N TYR A 5 9.53 -4.52 15.22
CA TYR A 5 9.57 -5.97 15.12
C TYR A 5 9.69 -6.35 13.65
N ASP A 6 10.27 -7.52 13.41
CA ASP A 6 10.27 -8.16 12.11
C ASP A 6 9.06 -9.10 12.03
N TYR A 7 8.37 -9.11 10.89
CA TYR A 7 7.32 -10.08 10.62
C TYR A 7 7.93 -11.42 10.21
N HIS A 8 7.13 -12.49 10.26
CA HIS A 8 7.63 -13.83 9.93
C HIS A 8 8.29 -13.88 8.54
N GLY A 9 9.47 -14.49 8.44
CA GLY A 9 10.22 -14.60 7.18
C GLY A 9 10.94 -13.31 6.75
N CYS A 10 11.06 -12.32 7.63
CA CYS A 10 11.91 -11.14 7.43
C CYS A 10 12.97 -11.04 8.52
N GLY A 11 14.17 -10.56 8.14
CA GLY A 11 15.27 -10.33 9.07
C GLY A 11 15.67 -11.60 9.82
N ASP A 12 15.71 -11.50 11.15
CA ASP A 12 16.03 -12.61 12.05
C ASP A 12 14.80 -13.45 12.44
N SER A 13 13.62 -13.14 11.91
CA SER A 13 12.41 -13.90 12.21
C SER A 13 12.33 -15.18 11.38
N ASP A 14 12.35 -16.32 12.06
CA ASP A 14 12.02 -17.61 11.46
C ASP A 14 10.61 -17.56 10.83
N GLY A 15 10.46 -18.17 9.66
CA GLY A 15 9.18 -18.21 8.95
C GLY A 15 9.36 -18.37 7.45
N ARG A 16 8.32 -18.88 6.78
CA ARG A 16 8.29 -19.00 5.32
C ARG A 16 7.17 -18.12 4.78
N LEU A 17 7.53 -17.19 3.89
CA LEU A 17 6.58 -16.28 3.23
C LEU A 17 5.76 -16.98 2.13
N SER A 18 6.30 -18.05 1.53
CA SER A 18 5.57 -18.91 0.60
C SER A 18 5.08 -20.17 1.34
N PRO A 19 3.80 -20.56 1.14
CA PRO A 19 3.27 -21.84 1.63
C PRO A 19 4.07 -23.05 1.14
N THR A 20 4.66 -22.97 -0.06
CA THR A 20 5.42 -24.04 -0.70
C THR A 20 6.94 -23.87 -0.55
N GLY A 21 7.40 -22.70 -0.09
CA GLY A 21 8.81 -22.33 -0.02
C GLY A 21 9.44 -21.98 -1.38
N ALA A 22 8.64 -21.89 -2.44
CA ALA A 22 9.16 -21.68 -3.79
C ALA A 22 9.41 -20.20 -4.09
N TYR A 23 10.63 -19.88 -4.53
CA TYR A 23 11.11 -18.51 -4.77
C TYR A 23 10.27 -17.73 -5.80
N HIS A 24 9.63 -18.41 -6.75
CA HIS A 24 8.84 -17.79 -7.82
C HIS A 24 7.48 -17.26 -7.34
N GLU A 25 6.85 -17.92 -6.35
CA GLU A 25 5.64 -17.42 -5.68
C GLU A 25 5.94 -16.14 -4.87
N LEU A 26 7.19 -16.02 -4.40
CA LEU A 26 7.64 -14.96 -3.50
C LEU A 26 7.80 -13.60 -4.19
N HIS A 27 8.10 -13.52 -5.49
CA HIS A 27 8.44 -12.25 -6.14
C HIS A 27 7.27 -11.58 -6.87
N ALA A 28 6.31 -12.37 -7.36
CA ALA A 28 5.23 -11.83 -8.19
C ALA A 28 3.91 -11.63 -7.42
N ASP A 29 3.70 -12.34 -6.31
CA ASP A 29 2.43 -12.35 -5.59
C ASP A 29 2.54 -11.88 -4.13
N ILE A 30 3.75 -11.82 -3.56
CA ILE A 30 3.92 -11.37 -2.17
C ILE A 30 3.41 -9.94 -1.96
N ASN A 31 3.59 -9.04 -2.93
CA ASN A 31 3.10 -7.68 -2.85
C ASN A 31 1.57 -7.65 -2.76
N GLY A 32 0.89 -8.50 -3.54
CA GLY A 32 -0.56 -8.71 -3.42
C GLY A 32 -0.97 -9.20 -2.03
N PHE A 33 -0.31 -10.24 -1.52
CA PHE A 33 -0.62 -10.76 -0.17
C PHE A 33 -0.40 -9.70 0.92
N ILE A 34 0.71 -8.97 0.83
CA ILE A 34 1.04 -7.85 1.73
C ILE A 34 -0.04 -6.77 1.69
N GLN A 35 -0.51 -6.41 0.49
CA GLN A 35 -1.57 -5.42 0.31
C GLN A 35 -2.92 -5.92 0.81
N THR A 36 -3.13 -7.23 0.91
CA THR A 36 -4.29 -7.86 1.57
C THR A 36 -4.09 -8.11 3.07
N GLY A 37 -3.07 -7.51 3.68
CA GLY A 37 -2.86 -7.54 5.13
C GLY A 37 -2.23 -8.83 5.67
N LEU A 38 -1.41 -9.52 4.87
CA LEU A 38 -0.70 -10.75 5.25
C LEU A 38 -0.10 -10.70 6.66
N PHE A 39 0.56 -9.59 7.02
CA PHE A 39 1.29 -9.47 8.29
C PHE A 39 0.46 -8.89 9.45
N ALA A 40 -0.85 -8.70 9.28
CA ALA A 40 -1.71 -8.22 10.38
C ALA A 40 -1.69 -9.19 11.59
N GLY A 41 -1.54 -10.49 11.34
CA GLY A 41 -1.38 -11.49 12.40
C GLY A 41 -0.10 -11.29 13.22
N ASP A 42 1.01 -10.96 12.57
CA ASP A 42 2.28 -10.66 13.25
C ASP A 42 2.17 -9.38 14.07
N THR A 43 1.51 -8.35 13.53
CA THR A 43 1.26 -7.11 14.28
C THR A 43 0.44 -7.37 15.54
N LEU A 44 -0.59 -8.22 15.48
CA LEU A 44 -1.39 -8.59 16.66
C LEU A 44 -0.53 -9.26 17.74
N LYS A 45 0.35 -10.19 17.35
CA LYS A 45 1.29 -10.84 18.29
C LYS A 45 2.28 -9.84 18.88
N ALA A 46 2.77 -8.88 18.09
CA ALA A 46 3.64 -7.81 18.58
C ALA A 46 2.91 -6.91 19.60
N ILE A 47 1.63 -6.60 19.37
CA ILE A 47 0.79 -5.87 20.34
C ILE A 47 0.64 -6.67 21.62
N GLU A 48 0.31 -7.96 21.53
CA GLU A 48 0.17 -8.84 22.70
C GLU A 48 1.47 -8.93 23.50
N PHE A 49 2.59 -9.14 22.81
CA PHE A 49 3.91 -9.14 23.43
C PHE A 49 4.16 -7.84 24.18
N LEU A 50 3.92 -6.68 23.54
CA LEU A 50 4.10 -5.38 24.17
C LEU A 50 3.22 -5.21 25.41
N LYS A 51 1.96 -5.65 25.35
CA LYS A 51 1.00 -5.63 26.47
C LYS A 51 1.39 -6.59 27.60
N THR A 52 2.08 -7.70 27.31
CA THR A 52 2.55 -8.63 28.36
C THR A 52 3.80 -8.10 29.05
N LYS A 53 4.67 -7.41 28.31
CA LYS A 53 5.93 -6.85 28.84
C LYS A 53 5.74 -5.50 29.51
N THR A 54 4.65 -4.80 29.20
CA THR A 54 4.41 -3.43 29.68
C THR A 54 2.96 -3.23 30.09
N LYS A 55 2.67 -2.12 30.77
CA LYS A 55 1.28 -1.75 31.11
C LYS A 55 0.61 -0.90 30.02
N CYS A 56 1.18 -0.81 28.83
CA CYS A 56 0.62 -0.01 27.74
C CYS A 56 -0.69 -0.63 27.22
N ARG A 57 -1.77 0.15 27.25
CA ARG A 57 -3.10 -0.25 26.77
C ARG A 57 -3.49 0.45 25.46
N ASP A 58 -2.91 1.62 25.25
CA ASP A 58 -3.19 2.48 24.13
C ASP A 58 -2.08 2.32 23.07
N ILE A 59 -2.43 1.74 21.93
CA ILE A 59 -1.48 1.44 20.85
C ILE A 59 -1.74 2.35 19.66
N VAL A 60 -0.67 2.93 19.11
CA VAL A 60 -0.71 3.54 17.78
C VAL A 60 0.17 2.72 16.85
N LEU A 61 -0.38 2.34 15.70
CA LEU A 61 0.38 1.64 14.66
C LEU A 61 0.88 2.65 13.64
N CYS A 62 2.15 2.52 13.25
CA CYS A 62 2.76 3.35 12.22
C CYS A 62 3.47 2.42 11.22
N GLY A 63 3.08 2.50 9.96
CA GLY A 63 3.58 1.62 8.90
C GLY A 63 3.91 2.36 7.63
N LEU A 64 4.81 1.79 6.82
CA LEU A 64 5.16 2.28 5.48
C LEU A 64 4.80 1.21 4.45
N CYS A 65 4.19 1.62 3.33
CA CYS A 65 3.80 0.74 2.23
C CYS A 65 2.97 -0.46 2.73
N GLY A 66 3.48 -1.68 2.62
CA GLY A 66 2.84 -2.89 3.17
C GLY A 66 2.58 -2.86 4.69
N GLY A 67 3.42 -2.14 5.44
CA GLY A 67 3.20 -1.91 6.87
C GLY A 67 1.94 -1.08 7.14
N SER A 68 1.56 -0.17 6.24
CA SER A 68 0.33 0.61 6.33
C SER A 68 -0.91 -0.26 6.16
N ASN A 69 -0.88 -1.19 5.21
CA ASN A 69 -1.94 -2.21 5.08
C ASN A 69 -2.00 -3.08 6.34
N SER A 70 -0.87 -3.60 6.80
CA SER A 70 -0.84 -4.41 8.03
C SER A 70 -1.41 -3.64 9.23
N ALA A 71 -1.14 -2.33 9.34
CA ALA A 71 -1.70 -1.46 10.37
C ALA A 71 -3.23 -1.34 10.26
N LEU A 72 -3.78 -1.08 9.07
CA LEU A 72 -5.23 -1.01 8.84
C LEU A 72 -5.93 -2.32 9.21
N TYR A 73 -5.44 -3.44 8.67
CA TYR A 73 -6.03 -4.76 8.88
C TYR A 73 -5.94 -5.18 10.35
N THR A 74 -4.86 -4.80 11.04
CA THR A 74 -4.73 -5.00 12.50
C THR A 74 -5.67 -4.10 13.28
N GLY A 75 -5.79 -2.83 12.90
CA GLY A 75 -6.68 -1.86 13.53
C GLY A 75 -8.14 -2.30 13.49
N VAL A 76 -8.59 -2.90 12.38
CA VAL A 76 -9.94 -3.48 12.29
C VAL A 76 -10.13 -4.63 13.29
N LYS A 77 -9.09 -5.45 13.53
CA LYS A 77 -9.17 -6.64 14.40
C LYS A 77 -8.95 -6.36 15.88
N SER A 78 -8.21 -5.31 16.23
CA SER A 78 -7.85 -4.99 17.62
C SER A 78 -8.39 -3.65 18.07
N LYS A 79 -9.16 -3.67 19.18
CA LYS A 79 -9.64 -2.47 19.86
C LYS A 79 -8.55 -1.74 20.67
N ASP A 80 -7.40 -2.39 20.90
CA ASP A 80 -6.26 -1.76 21.58
C ASP A 80 -5.58 -0.69 20.69
N VAL A 81 -5.80 -0.77 19.37
CA VAL A 81 -5.28 0.21 18.41
C VAL A 81 -6.16 1.44 18.45
N LEU A 82 -5.65 2.55 18.99
CA LEU A 82 -6.31 3.84 19.05
C LEU A 82 -6.29 4.59 17.71
N SER A 83 -5.15 4.55 17.03
CA SER A 83 -4.94 5.24 15.76
C SER A 83 -3.93 4.48 14.90
N ILE A 84 -4.01 4.72 13.59
CA ILE A 84 -3.06 4.22 12.60
C ILE A 84 -2.46 5.42 11.84
N ILE A 85 -1.15 5.37 11.62
CA ILE A 85 -0.42 6.32 10.79
C ILE A 85 0.09 5.54 9.59
N MET A 86 -0.42 5.89 8.42
CA MET A 86 -0.21 5.14 7.19
C MET A 86 0.68 5.94 6.25
N ILE A 87 1.92 5.50 6.08
CA ILE A 87 2.91 6.14 5.22
C ILE A 87 2.91 5.42 3.86
N ASN A 88 2.75 6.17 2.76
CA ASN A 88 2.65 5.67 1.39
C ASN A 88 1.70 4.46 1.30
N PHE A 89 0.44 4.66 1.69
CA PHE A 89 -0.58 3.62 1.77
C PHE A 89 -0.97 3.08 0.38
N PRO A 90 -0.59 1.84 0.01
CA PRO A 90 -0.91 1.30 -1.30
C PRO A 90 -2.37 0.83 -1.32
N VAL A 91 -3.14 1.44 -2.21
CA VAL A 91 -4.58 1.17 -2.43
C VAL A 91 -4.84 0.22 -3.60
N ALA A 92 -3.88 0.08 -4.51
CA ALA A 92 -3.93 -0.82 -5.65
C ALA A 92 -3.20 -2.14 -5.36
N LEU A 93 -3.66 -3.24 -5.94
CA LEU A 93 -2.98 -4.52 -5.93
C LEU A 93 -1.87 -4.54 -6.99
N ASP A 94 -0.68 -4.94 -6.58
CA ASP A 94 0.46 -5.22 -7.45
C ASP A 94 0.78 -6.71 -7.37
N SER A 95 -0.12 -7.55 -7.89
CA SER A 95 0.17 -8.97 -8.11
C SER A 95 -0.02 -9.37 -9.56
N SER A 96 0.87 -10.26 -10.01
CA SER A 96 0.80 -10.84 -11.35
C SER A 96 -0.46 -11.68 -11.54
N VAL A 97 -0.90 -12.38 -10.48
CA VAL A 97 -2.13 -13.16 -10.46
C VAL A 97 -3.38 -12.27 -10.50
N ALA A 98 -3.42 -11.14 -9.77
CA ALA A 98 -4.56 -10.23 -9.86
C ALA A 98 -4.61 -9.51 -11.22
N ARG A 99 -3.45 -9.24 -11.83
CA ARG A 99 -3.38 -8.76 -13.22
C ARG A 99 -3.84 -9.81 -14.23
N GLU A 100 -3.53 -11.08 -14.01
CA GLU A 100 -3.87 -12.19 -14.89
C GLU A 100 -5.35 -12.57 -14.79
N GLN A 101 -5.93 -12.60 -13.58
CA GLN A 101 -7.36 -12.79 -13.34
C GLN A 101 -8.22 -11.64 -13.88
N ASN A 102 -7.64 -10.44 -14.03
CA ASN A 102 -8.29 -9.28 -14.60
C ASN A 102 -7.86 -8.96 -16.05
N LYS A 103 -7.12 -9.85 -16.74
CA LYS A 103 -6.68 -9.65 -18.14
C LYS A 103 -7.86 -9.40 -19.10
N ASP A 104 -8.96 -10.12 -18.91
CA ASP A 104 -10.15 -9.99 -19.76
C ASP A 104 -11.07 -8.84 -19.32
N LYS A 105 -10.76 -8.23 -18.17
CA LYS A 105 -11.41 -7.04 -17.61
C LYS A 105 -10.51 -5.81 -17.69
N MET A 106 -9.55 -5.81 -18.62
CA MET A 106 -8.68 -4.66 -18.90
C MET A 106 -9.56 -3.54 -19.44
N SER A 107 -10.02 -2.68 -18.52
CA SER A 107 -10.95 -1.61 -18.83
C SER A 107 -10.30 -0.65 -19.84
N LEU A 108 -11.11 -0.08 -20.74
CA LEU A 108 -10.75 1.02 -21.65
C LEU A 108 -10.00 2.17 -20.93
N TRP A 109 -10.13 2.24 -19.61
CA TRP A 109 -9.44 3.16 -18.73
C TRP A 109 -7.95 2.81 -18.48
N TRP A 110 -7.52 1.55 -18.36
CA TRP A 110 -6.08 1.21 -18.21
C TRP A 110 -5.26 1.68 -19.43
N THR A 111 -5.89 1.63 -20.60
CA THR A 111 -5.34 2.19 -21.84
C THR A 111 -5.23 3.71 -21.77
N LYS A 112 -6.24 4.41 -21.21
CA LYS A 112 -6.17 5.86 -20.97
C LYS A 112 -5.15 6.24 -19.90
N PHE A 113 -5.03 5.47 -18.81
CA PHE A 113 -4.04 5.63 -17.76
C PHE A 113 -2.62 5.49 -18.31
N LEU A 114 -2.35 4.42 -19.07
CA LEU A 114 -1.07 4.26 -19.75
C LEU A 114 -0.84 5.42 -20.71
N ILE A 115 -1.83 5.82 -21.51
CA ILE A 115 -1.67 6.95 -22.43
C ILE A 115 -1.43 8.26 -21.67
N GLU A 116 -2.09 8.57 -20.57
CA GLU A 116 -1.96 9.85 -19.87
C GLU A 116 -0.64 9.93 -19.06
N VAL A 117 -0.33 8.88 -18.30
CA VAL A 117 0.91 8.79 -17.53
C VAL A 117 2.13 8.67 -18.45
N TYR A 118 2.03 7.90 -19.55
CA TYR A 118 3.12 7.81 -20.51
C TYR A 118 3.18 9.01 -21.46
N SER A 119 2.08 9.65 -21.83
CA SER A 119 2.14 10.89 -22.63
C SER A 119 2.78 12.02 -21.84
N LYS A 120 2.46 12.20 -20.56
CA LYS A 120 3.18 13.14 -19.68
C LYS A 120 4.68 12.83 -19.58
N LYS A 121 5.07 11.54 -19.61
CA LYS A 121 6.49 11.12 -19.67
C LYS A 121 7.13 11.26 -21.06
N ILE A 122 6.36 11.11 -22.13
CA ILE A 122 6.79 11.29 -23.53
C ILE A 122 6.85 12.78 -23.89
N PHE A 123 6.12 13.68 -23.24
CA PHE A 123 6.25 15.12 -23.46
C PHE A 123 7.17 15.80 -22.42
N SER A 124 7.78 15.02 -21.53
CA SER A 124 8.85 15.48 -20.63
C SER A 124 10.14 15.68 -21.42
N ALA A 125 10.47 16.93 -21.73
CA ALA A 125 11.73 17.31 -22.39
C ALA A 125 12.98 16.77 -21.65
N LYS A 126 12.89 16.62 -20.31
CA LYS A 126 13.93 16.07 -19.45
C LYS A 126 14.11 14.56 -19.63
N ALA A 127 13.06 13.81 -19.97
CA ALA A 127 13.11 12.38 -20.27
C ALA A 127 13.72 12.10 -21.65
N TRP A 128 13.38 12.90 -22.67
CA TRP A 128 14.01 12.82 -23.99
C TRP A 128 15.49 13.21 -23.95
N TRP A 129 15.86 14.23 -23.18
CA TRP A 129 17.28 14.58 -22.99
C TRP A 129 18.08 13.45 -22.34
N ARG A 130 17.49 12.69 -21.40
CA ARG A 130 18.11 11.46 -20.83
C ARG A 130 18.22 10.32 -21.84
N PHE A 131 17.27 10.21 -22.77
CA PHE A 131 17.26 9.20 -23.82
C PHE A 131 18.33 9.48 -24.89
N ILE A 132 18.49 10.76 -25.26
CA ILE A 132 19.49 11.21 -26.25
C ILE A 132 20.92 11.19 -25.67
N THR A 133 21.08 11.28 -24.35
CA THR A 133 22.41 11.24 -23.67
C THR A 133 22.95 9.83 -23.41
N LEU A 134 22.34 8.76 -23.97
CA LEU A 134 22.86 7.39 -23.98
C LEU A 134 23.15 6.75 -22.59
N LYS A 135 22.65 7.32 -21.48
CA LYS A 135 22.79 6.76 -20.12
C LYS A 135 21.80 5.63 -19.78
N SER A 136 21.19 5.00 -20.78
CA SER A 136 20.24 3.90 -20.56
C SER A 136 20.89 2.56 -20.89
N ASP A 137 20.69 1.56 -20.04
CA ASP A 137 21.30 0.24 -20.17
C ASP A 137 20.58 -0.60 -21.25
N TYR A 138 21.02 -0.41 -22.52
CA TYR A 138 20.45 -1.02 -23.72
C TYR A 138 20.44 -2.57 -23.70
N LYS A 139 21.26 -3.20 -22.85
CA LYS A 139 21.26 -4.66 -22.66
C LYS A 139 19.99 -5.18 -22.01
N SER A 140 19.35 -4.39 -21.15
CA SER A 140 18.14 -4.80 -20.44
C SER A 140 16.90 -4.66 -21.32
N ILE A 141 16.84 -3.62 -22.15
CA ILE A 141 15.74 -3.38 -23.10
C ILE A 141 15.72 -4.44 -24.21
N SER A 142 16.88 -4.76 -24.79
CA SER A 142 16.98 -5.77 -25.87
C SER A 142 16.63 -7.20 -25.41
N ARG A 143 16.85 -7.52 -24.13
CA ARG A 143 16.50 -8.82 -23.53
C ARG A 143 14.98 -9.02 -23.41
N VAL A 144 14.24 -7.97 -23.05
CA VAL A 144 12.77 -7.99 -23.00
C VAL A 144 12.17 -8.13 -24.41
N PHE A 145 12.72 -7.41 -25.40
CA PHE A 145 12.25 -7.54 -26.79
C PHE A 145 12.50 -8.92 -27.40
N ARG A 146 13.64 -9.57 -27.09
CA ARG A 146 13.89 -10.96 -27.54
C ARG A 146 12.95 -11.98 -26.90
N SER A 147 12.60 -11.81 -25.62
CA SER A 147 11.69 -12.74 -24.93
C SER A 147 10.27 -12.74 -25.51
N LYS A 148 9.84 -11.62 -26.11
CA LYS A 148 8.52 -11.48 -26.73
C LYS A 148 8.42 -12.07 -28.15
N ILE A 149 9.57 -12.28 -28.80
CA ILE A 149 9.66 -12.79 -30.18
C ILE A 149 9.88 -14.31 -30.18
N ILE A 150 10.39 -14.90 -29.08
CA ILE A 150 10.78 -16.32 -29.01
C ILE A 150 9.91 -17.14 -28.03
N GLY A 151 8.98 -16.53 -27.29
CA GLY A 151 8.13 -17.20 -26.31
C GLY A 151 6.98 -18.02 -26.93
N THR A 152 7.18 -19.32 -27.02
CA THR A 152 6.24 -20.38 -27.41
C THR A 152 5.03 -20.47 -26.47
N ASN A 153 3.84 -20.61 -27.08
CA ASN A 153 2.59 -21.04 -26.44
C ASN A 153 2.80 -22.39 -25.74
N ASN A 154 2.72 -22.43 -24.40
CA ASN A 154 2.20 -23.55 -23.60
C ASN A 154 2.24 -23.18 -22.10
N GLY A 155 1.18 -22.53 -21.63
CA GLY A 155 0.84 -22.44 -20.20
C GLY A 155 -0.43 -23.24 -19.92
N PRO A 156 -0.59 -23.89 -18.75
CA PRO A 156 -1.71 -24.78 -18.49
C PRO A 156 -3.02 -24.00 -18.37
N LYS A 157 -4.07 -24.45 -19.05
CA LYS A 157 -5.44 -23.94 -18.89
C LYS A 157 -5.99 -24.38 -17.53
N VAL A 158 -6.10 -23.45 -16.57
CA VAL A 158 -6.86 -23.65 -15.33
C VAL A 158 -8.33 -23.33 -15.62
N LYS A 159 -9.23 -24.24 -15.26
CA LYS A 159 -10.69 -24.07 -15.39
C LYS A 159 -11.18 -22.99 -14.41
N SER A 160 -11.87 -21.99 -14.94
CA SER A 160 -12.66 -21.01 -14.19
C SER A 160 -13.87 -21.69 -13.55
N VAL A 161 -14.08 -21.44 -12.26
CA VAL A 161 -15.31 -21.78 -11.53
C VAL A 161 -16.22 -20.55 -11.59
N ASP A 162 -17.47 -20.78 -12.01
CA ASP A 162 -18.53 -19.77 -12.11
C ASP A 162 -18.97 -19.24 -10.74
N GLY A 163 -19.33 -17.95 -10.71
CA GLY A 163 -20.21 -17.37 -9.69
C GLY A 163 -19.71 -16.08 -9.06
N GLY A 164 -20.22 -14.93 -9.51
CA GLY A 164 -20.08 -13.67 -8.81
C GLY A 164 -20.52 -12.47 -9.64
N ASP A 165 -21.66 -11.88 -9.28
CA ASP A 165 -22.31 -10.74 -9.90
C ASP A 165 -21.35 -9.61 -10.26
N SER A 166 -21.33 -9.27 -11.55
CA SER A 166 -20.45 -8.29 -12.16
C SER A 166 -21.04 -6.89 -12.04
N ASN A 167 -20.48 -6.07 -11.15
CA ASN A 167 -20.58 -4.62 -11.28
C ASN A 167 -19.31 -3.84 -10.87
N SER A 168 -18.19 -4.53 -10.61
CA SER A 168 -16.92 -3.84 -10.36
C SER A 168 -16.28 -3.42 -11.68
N LYS A 169 -16.24 -2.10 -11.91
CA LYS A 169 -15.53 -1.47 -13.02
C LYS A 169 -14.05 -1.90 -12.94
N GLY A 170 -13.51 -2.44 -14.03
CA GLY A 170 -12.20 -3.10 -14.11
C GLY A 170 -10.98 -2.27 -13.70
N PHE A 171 -10.72 -2.24 -12.39
CA PHE A 171 -9.50 -1.74 -11.79
C PHE A 171 -8.84 -2.83 -10.94
N ASN A 172 -7.51 -2.81 -10.79
CA ASN A 172 -6.81 -3.68 -9.84
C ASN A 172 -6.75 -3.03 -8.45
N PHE A 173 -7.84 -2.41 -7.98
CA PHE A 173 -7.91 -1.87 -6.62
C PHE A 173 -8.18 -3.00 -5.64
N ASN A 174 -7.67 -2.84 -4.42
CA ASN A 174 -8.05 -3.74 -3.35
C ASN A 174 -9.41 -3.32 -2.78
N ASP A 175 -10.49 -3.87 -3.33
CA ASP A 175 -11.87 -3.55 -2.89
C ASP A 175 -12.08 -3.79 -1.38
N ASP A 176 -11.31 -4.70 -0.76
CA ASP A 176 -11.37 -4.94 0.69
C ASP A 176 -11.00 -3.67 1.48
N ILE A 177 -10.09 -2.82 0.97
CA ILE A 177 -9.62 -1.60 1.66
C ILE A 177 -10.78 -0.68 2.02
N ILE A 178 -11.78 -0.52 1.15
CA ILE A 178 -12.95 0.33 1.43
C ILE A 178 -13.70 -0.21 2.64
N SER A 179 -14.02 -1.51 2.63
CA SER A 179 -14.74 -2.14 3.73
C SER A 179 -13.96 -2.05 5.05
N ARG A 180 -12.62 -2.20 5.01
CA ARG A 180 -11.73 -2.12 6.17
C ARG A 180 -11.63 -0.70 6.72
N LEU A 181 -11.43 0.29 5.85
CA LEU A 181 -11.39 1.70 6.25
C LEU A 181 -12.73 2.14 6.85
N THR A 182 -13.84 1.79 6.21
CA THR A 182 -15.18 2.07 6.73
C THR A 182 -15.36 1.43 8.11
N THR A 183 -15.08 0.13 8.26
CA THR A 183 -15.16 -0.56 9.57
C THR A 183 -14.26 0.10 10.63
N TYR A 184 -13.07 0.52 10.23
CA TYR A 184 -12.14 1.20 11.13
C TYR A 184 -12.68 2.58 11.56
N PHE A 185 -13.24 3.38 10.66
CA PHE A 185 -13.83 4.67 10.99
C PHE A 185 -15.16 4.59 11.75
N GLU A 186 -15.99 3.57 11.48
CA GLU A 186 -17.22 3.30 12.24
C GLU A 186 -16.94 3.07 13.72
N SER A 187 -15.75 2.58 14.06
CA SER A 187 -15.30 2.44 15.44
C SER A 187 -14.83 3.77 16.09
N GLY A 188 -14.97 4.90 15.40
CA GLY A 188 -14.66 6.25 15.90
C GLY A 188 -13.16 6.55 16.01
N ARG A 189 -12.32 5.82 15.28
CA ARG A 189 -10.86 5.90 15.39
C ARG A 189 -10.25 6.68 14.25
N ASN A 190 -9.20 7.42 14.58
CA ASN A 190 -8.57 8.31 13.62
C ASN A 190 -7.47 7.63 12.82
N THR A 191 -7.19 8.17 11.64
CA THR A 191 -6.01 7.84 10.83
C THR A 191 -5.26 9.09 10.37
N CYS A 192 -3.99 8.92 10.02
CA CYS A 192 -3.14 9.95 9.43
C CYS A 192 -2.45 9.36 8.19
N PHE A 193 -2.82 9.85 7.01
CA PHE A 193 -2.26 9.46 5.72
C PHE A 193 -1.07 10.36 5.37
N LEU A 194 0.10 9.76 5.18
CA LEU A 194 1.36 10.45 4.94
C LEU A 194 1.96 9.98 3.62
N PHE A 195 2.18 10.89 2.68
CA PHE A 195 2.56 10.54 1.30
C PHE A 195 3.79 11.28 0.83
N ALA A 196 4.63 10.63 0.04
CA ALA A 196 5.74 11.25 -0.67
C ALA A 196 5.29 11.72 -2.07
N GLU A 197 5.52 12.97 -2.44
CA GLU A 197 5.02 13.53 -3.71
C GLU A 197 5.48 12.76 -4.95
N ASN A 198 6.74 12.29 -4.98
CA ASN A 198 7.30 11.57 -6.12
C ASN A 198 7.09 10.05 -6.07
N ASP A 199 6.18 9.58 -5.22
CA ASP A 199 5.81 8.17 -5.10
C ASP A 199 4.59 7.84 -5.99
N PRO A 200 4.67 6.82 -6.86
CA PRO A 200 3.50 6.35 -7.62
C PRO A 200 2.28 6.05 -6.75
N ILE A 201 2.46 5.57 -5.52
CA ILE A 201 1.36 5.27 -4.58
C ILE A 201 0.55 6.54 -4.26
N THR A 202 1.23 7.69 -4.15
CA THR A 202 0.56 8.98 -3.91
C THR A 202 -0.34 9.34 -5.08
N THR A 203 0.14 9.11 -6.31
CA THR A 203 -0.68 9.34 -7.51
C THR A 203 -1.91 8.45 -7.52
N ASP A 204 -1.75 7.17 -7.18
CA ASP A 204 -2.87 6.22 -7.13
C ASP A 204 -3.91 6.64 -6.08
N PHE A 205 -3.45 7.11 -4.92
CA PHE A 205 -4.32 7.58 -3.87
C PHE A 205 -5.08 8.86 -4.27
N GLU A 206 -4.37 9.92 -4.66
CA GLU A 206 -4.98 11.24 -4.88
C GLU A 206 -5.79 11.34 -6.18
N THR A 207 -5.43 10.56 -7.20
CA THR A 207 -6.09 10.64 -8.51
C THR A 207 -7.29 9.71 -8.62
N PHE A 208 -7.28 8.58 -7.90
CA PHE A 208 -8.27 7.52 -8.11
C PHE A 208 -8.98 7.10 -6.85
N PHE A 209 -8.24 6.83 -5.76
CA PHE A 209 -8.88 6.38 -4.53
C PHE A 209 -9.67 7.51 -3.89
N GLU A 210 -9.03 8.62 -3.56
CA GLU A 210 -9.67 9.73 -2.84
C GLU A 210 -10.87 10.36 -3.58
N PRO A 211 -10.80 10.67 -4.89
CA PRO A 211 -11.91 11.33 -5.58
C PRO A 211 -12.99 10.37 -6.11
N ASP A 212 -12.75 9.06 -6.16
CA ASP A 212 -13.69 8.07 -6.72
C ASP A 212 -13.97 6.95 -5.70
N LEU A 213 -13.17 5.87 -5.69
CA LEU A 213 -13.50 4.66 -4.94
C LEU A 213 -13.63 4.85 -3.42
N GLY A 214 -12.76 5.67 -2.85
CA GLY A 214 -12.70 6.03 -1.44
C GLY A 214 -13.52 7.25 -1.08
N LYS A 215 -14.13 7.94 -2.06
CA LYS A 215 -14.78 9.23 -1.86
C LYS A 215 -15.83 9.19 -0.76
N ASP A 216 -16.78 8.28 -0.86
CA ASP A 216 -17.89 8.19 0.09
C ASP A 216 -17.39 7.90 1.50
N THR A 217 -16.45 6.95 1.65
CA THR A 217 -15.84 6.65 2.95
C THR A 217 -15.09 7.85 3.51
N LEU A 218 -14.24 8.50 2.73
CA LEU A 218 -13.44 9.63 3.20
C LEU A 218 -14.30 10.86 3.52
N ASP A 219 -15.35 11.13 2.74
CA ASP A 219 -16.27 12.25 2.98
C ASP A 219 -17.11 12.02 4.25
N ASN A 220 -17.65 10.80 4.43
CA ASN A 220 -18.46 10.45 5.60
C ASN A 220 -17.66 10.53 6.91
N TYR A 221 -16.34 10.32 6.84
CA TYR A 221 -15.45 10.30 7.99
C TYR A 221 -14.38 11.40 7.95
N LYS A 222 -14.65 12.52 7.28
CA LYS A 222 -13.67 13.63 7.06
C LYS A 222 -12.99 14.15 8.31
N ASP A 223 -13.66 14.10 9.46
CA ASP A 223 -13.11 14.59 10.74
C ASP A 223 -12.22 13.55 11.45
N GLN A 224 -12.19 12.30 10.95
CA GLN A 224 -11.43 11.19 11.50
C GLN A 224 -10.11 10.93 10.75
N TRP A 225 -9.81 11.69 9.70
CA TRP A 225 -8.54 11.54 9.00
C TRP A 225 -7.83 12.88 8.73
N ASP A 226 -6.53 12.79 8.51
CA ASP A 226 -5.68 13.90 8.05
C ASP A 226 -4.77 13.35 6.95
N LYS A 227 -4.44 14.18 5.97
CA LYS A 227 -3.53 13.84 4.88
C LYS A 227 -2.41 14.87 4.80
N ALA A 228 -1.18 14.40 4.59
CA ALA A 228 -0.06 15.26 4.24
C ALA A 228 0.77 14.65 3.10
N VAL A 229 1.12 15.48 2.13
CA VAL A 229 2.03 15.13 1.04
C VAL A 229 3.32 15.93 1.21
N PHE A 230 4.45 15.23 1.27
CA PHE A 230 5.78 15.83 1.42
C PHE A 230 6.40 16.05 0.05
N LYS A 231 6.71 17.31 -0.24
CA LYS A 231 7.27 17.75 -1.52
C LYS A 231 8.63 17.13 -1.79
N ASP A 232 8.89 16.84 -3.06
CA ASP A 232 10.14 16.30 -3.60
C ASP A 232 10.58 14.93 -3.02
N CYS A 233 9.84 14.36 -2.07
CA CYS A 233 10.18 13.12 -1.39
C CYS A 233 9.95 11.89 -2.29
N ASN A 234 10.79 10.87 -2.13
CA ASN A 234 10.59 9.55 -2.75
C ASN A 234 9.96 8.54 -1.76
N HIS A 235 9.61 7.36 -2.27
CA HIS A 235 8.97 6.27 -1.51
C HIS A 235 9.68 5.93 -0.18
N SER A 236 11.01 6.02 -0.13
CA SER A 236 11.82 5.61 1.02
C SER A 236 12.28 6.78 1.90
N TYR A 237 11.91 8.03 1.60
CA TYR A 237 12.36 9.22 2.32
C TYR A 237 13.88 9.24 2.54
N THR A 238 14.67 9.04 1.49
CA THR A 238 16.12 8.79 1.63
C THR A 238 16.91 9.97 2.19
N ASN A 239 16.47 11.22 1.96
CA ASN A 239 17.18 12.40 2.45
C ASN A 239 16.89 12.68 3.94
N PRO A 240 17.88 13.14 4.73
CA PRO A 240 17.69 13.47 6.14
C PRO A 240 16.56 14.48 6.39
N GLU A 241 16.48 15.54 5.59
CA GLU A 241 15.45 16.57 5.70
C GLU A 241 14.04 16.01 5.48
N TRP A 242 13.88 15.06 4.55
CA TRP A 242 12.61 14.39 4.30
C TRP A 242 12.19 13.53 5.48
N ARG A 243 13.14 12.83 6.12
CA ARG A 243 12.87 12.05 7.34
C ARG A 243 12.49 12.96 8.50
N GLU A 244 13.14 14.11 8.64
CA GLU A 244 12.80 15.08 9.68
C GLU A 244 11.38 15.62 9.50
N GLN A 245 10.99 15.98 8.27
CA GLN A 245 9.62 16.39 7.96
C GLN A 245 8.60 15.28 8.27
N LEU A 246 8.90 14.05 7.84
CA LEU A 246 8.06 12.88 8.12
C LEU A 246 7.90 12.64 9.62
N TYR A 247 9.00 12.59 10.37
CA TYR A 247 9.00 12.39 11.82
C TYR A 247 8.27 13.51 12.56
N THR A 248 8.45 14.75 12.14
CA THR A 248 7.74 15.90 12.71
C THR A 248 6.23 15.75 12.56
N LYS A 249 5.76 15.34 11.37
CA LYS A 249 4.33 15.11 11.12
C LYS A 249 3.81 13.88 11.87
N ILE A 250 4.58 12.79 11.97
CA ILE A 250 4.23 11.61 12.78
C ILE A 250 4.04 12.03 14.24
N LEU A 251 4.99 12.78 14.82
CA LEU A 251 4.88 13.28 16.19
C LEU A 251 3.67 14.18 16.38
N LYS A 252 3.32 15.02 15.40
CA LYS A 252 2.10 15.83 15.43
C LYS A 252 0.84 14.96 15.43
N CYS A 253 0.77 13.93 14.58
CA CYS A 253 -0.34 12.98 14.54
C CYS A 253 -0.48 12.22 15.87
N LEU A 254 0.63 11.75 16.45
CA LEU A 254 0.65 11.12 17.77
C LEU A 254 0.14 12.03 18.89
N LYS A 255 0.65 13.27 18.97
CA LYS A 255 0.21 14.24 19.98
C LYS A 255 -1.28 14.55 19.88
N LYS A 256 -1.79 14.76 18.66
CA LYS A 256 -3.22 14.99 18.41
C LYS A 256 -4.07 13.86 18.99
N GLU A 257 -3.66 12.62 18.76
CA GLU A 257 -4.41 11.45 19.22
C GLU A 257 -4.35 11.28 20.74
N MET A 258 -3.18 11.47 21.36
CA MET A 258 -3.05 11.40 22.81
C MET A 258 -3.93 12.45 23.51
N THR A 259 -3.92 13.69 23.03
CA THR A 259 -4.80 14.75 23.56
C THR A 259 -6.28 14.43 23.37
N ARG A 260 -6.67 13.79 22.26
CA ARG A 260 -8.06 13.35 22.05
C ARG A 260 -8.46 12.28 23.09
N ARG A 261 -7.57 11.33 23.35
CA ARG A 261 -7.82 10.25 24.31
C ARG A 261 -7.99 10.77 25.73
N GLU A 262 -7.15 11.73 26.13
CA GLU A 262 -7.26 12.39 27.44
C GLU A 262 -8.62 13.07 27.63
N LYS A 263 -9.14 13.73 26.60
CA LYS A 263 -10.46 14.40 26.63
C LYS A 263 -11.66 13.45 26.68
N THR A 264 -11.50 12.20 26.26
CA THR A 264 -12.60 11.20 26.20
C THR A 264 -12.63 10.26 27.39
N ASN A 265 -11.63 10.32 28.28
CA ASN A 265 -11.55 9.55 29.53
C ASN A 265 -11.97 10.35 30.77
N VAL A 266 -12.55 11.54 30.57
CA VAL A 266 -13.22 12.36 31.59
C VAL A 266 -14.73 12.19 31.40
#